data_AF-A0A0B1T4S9-F1
#
_entry.id   AF-A0A0B1T4S9-F1
#
_cell.length_a   1.000
_cell.length_b   1.000
_cell.length_c   1.000
_cell.angle_alpha   90.00
_cell.angle_beta   90.00
_cell.angle_gamma   90.00
#
_symmetry.space_group_name_H-M   'P 1'
#
loop_
_entity.id
_entity.type
_entity.pdbx_description
1 polymer ?
#
loop_
_entity_poly.entity_id
_entity_poly.type
_entity_poly.pdbx_seq_one_letter_code
_entity_poly.pdbx_strand_id
1 'polypeptide(L)'
;MASFHSFGDLHAPMVMLFAVFGIFSSVISKAVRVEMIYTTIIDFIGFVPTWEAKTFAMFLICLVLGFLSLISYCPDCYMVELSLETIVLPNITLIIMLGELLVICGLYGTERFFNNVSTMIVGKAATFQIQMSAIDKFISFVAMLLWKAVIPVAILFAVIAYLYSPATNVENYDIIAHIVLLLPIPICALYKFAVITYLYSPTTNVENYDIIAHIVLLLPIPICALYKAVYFYLHKMNLWRLFAPDSELWGPRASAHRALAERNEKLL
;
A
#
# COMPACT_ATOMS: atom_id res chain seq x y z
N MET A 1 15.50 15.72 24.47
CA MET A 1 16.85 15.48 25.05
C MET A 1 17.74 14.61 24.16
N ALA A 2 17.24 13.56 23.50
CA ALA A 2 18.06 12.68 22.63
C ALA A 2 18.91 13.41 21.56
N SER A 3 18.43 14.54 21.01
CA SER A 3 19.17 15.34 20.02
C SER A 3 20.52 15.90 20.53
N PHE A 4 20.65 16.20 21.83
CA PHE A 4 21.91 16.72 22.38
C PHE A 4 23.01 15.66 22.49
N HIS A 5 22.66 14.38 22.60
CA HIS A 5 23.65 13.29 22.61
C HIS A 5 24.09 12.85 21.20
N SER A 6 23.25 13.06 20.18
CA SER A 6 23.57 12.68 18.80
C SER A 6 24.48 13.69 18.06
N PHE A 7 24.57 14.93 18.54
CA PHE A 7 25.17 16.05 17.82
C PHE A 7 26.26 16.78 18.61
N GLY A 8 27.03 16.06 19.43
CA GLY A 8 27.95 16.63 20.44
C GLY A 8 28.93 17.71 19.95
N ASP A 9 29.37 17.64 18.69
CA ASP A 9 30.34 18.59 18.10
C ASP A 9 29.72 19.63 17.14
N LEU A 10 28.40 19.60 16.92
CA LEU A 10 27.73 20.53 16.00
C LEU A 10 27.40 21.86 16.68
N HIS A 11 27.85 22.96 16.07
CA HIS A 11 27.47 24.31 16.49
C HIS A 11 25.95 24.46 16.60
N ALA A 12 25.48 25.06 17.70
CA ALA A 12 24.06 25.31 18.01
C ALA A 12 23.17 25.77 16.83
N PRO A 13 23.58 26.71 15.93
CA PRO A 13 22.78 27.05 14.74
C PRO A 13 22.50 25.87 13.80
N MET A 14 23.44 24.93 13.63
CA MET A 14 23.21 23.73 12.80
C MET A 14 22.23 22.76 13.48
N VAL A 15 22.34 22.56 14.80
CA VAL A 15 21.39 21.72 15.56
C VAL A 15 19.97 22.30 15.49
N MET A 16 19.84 23.64 15.59
CA MET A 16 18.56 24.31 15.41
C MET A 16 18.00 24.13 13.99
N LEU A 17 18.84 24.28 12.96
CA LEU A 17 18.46 24.09 11.56
C LEU A 17 18.00 22.65 11.29
N PHE A 18 18.73 21.64 11.77
CA PHE A 18 18.31 20.23 11.65
C PHE A 18 17.01 19.95 12.39
N ALA A 19 16.81 20.51 13.59
CA ALA A 19 15.54 20.37 14.32
C ALA A 19 14.37 20.98 13.54
N VAL A 20 14.54 22.16 12.95
CA VAL A 20 13.53 22.82 12.11
C VAL A 20 13.20 21.99 10.87
N PHE A 21 14.21 21.49 10.15
CA PHE A 21 13.99 20.60 8.99
C PHE A 21 13.29 19.29 9.38
N GLY A 22 13.66 18.69 10.51
CA GLY A 22 13.01 17.49 11.05
C GLY A 22 11.53 17.72 11.38
N ILE A 23 11.20 18.86 12.01
CA ILE A 23 9.82 19.26 12.30
C ILE A 23 9.03 19.44 11.00
N PHE A 24 9.55 20.19 10.01
CA PHE A 24 8.86 20.38 8.73
C PHE A 24 8.64 19.06 7.99
N SER A 25 9.64 18.18 7.92
CA SER A 25 9.53 16.85 7.30
C SER A 25 8.45 16.00 7.99
N SER A 26 8.44 15.99 9.34
CA SER A 26 7.42 15.26 10.12
C SER A 26 6.01 15.81 9.90
N VAL A 27 5.83 17.14 9.88
CA VAL A 27 4.54 17.79 9.63
C VAL A 27 4.02 17.47 8.24
N ILE A 28 4.86 17.57 7.20
CA ILE A 28 4.47 17.25 5.82
C ILE A 28 4.08 15.77 5.70
N SER A 29 4.88 14.85 6.25
CA SER A 29 4.59 13.41 6.24
C SER A 29 3.25 13.10 6.94
N LYS A 30 3.00 13.70 8.10
CA LYS A 30 1.74 13.54 8.84
C LYS A 30 0.54 14.14 8.10
N ALA A 31 0.69 15.32 7.48
CA ALA A 31 -0.37 15.96 6.70
C ALA A 31 -0.82 15.08 5.52
N VAL A 32 0.14 14.50 4.77
CA VAL A 32 -0.18 13.57 3.66
C VAL A 32 -0.88 12.31 4.17
N ARG A 33 -0.47 11.76 5.33
CA ARG A 33 -1.16 10.60 5.95
C ARG A 33 -2.59 10.93 6.38
N VAL A 34 -2.83 12.10 6.96
CA VAL A 34 -4.18 12.55 7.33
C VAL A 34 -5.06 12.75 6.09
N GLU A 35 -4.54 13.36 5.03
CA GLU A 35 -5.26 13.50 3.75
C GLU A 35 -5.64 12.13 3.18
N MET A 36 -4.72 11.15 3.15
CA MET A 36 -5.02 9.79 2.66
C MET A 36 -6.13 9.10 3.47
N ILE A 37 -6.13 9.24 4.80
CA ILE A 37 -7.20 8.72 5.66
C ILE A 37 -8.52 9.42 5.34
N TYR A 38 -8.50 10.75 5.25
CA TYR A 38 -9.67 11.57 4.95
C TYR A 38 -10.29 11.22 3.59
N THR A 39 -9.50 11.18 2.51
CA THR A 39 -10.00 10.83 1.17
C THR A 39 -10.58 9.41 1.14
N THR A 40 -9.92 8.45 1.79
CA THR A 40 -10.40 7.05 1.84
C THR A 40 -11.75 6.95 2.55
N ILE A 41 -11.96 7.67 3.66
CA ILE A 41 -13.23 7.69 4.39
C ILE A 41 -14.34 8.35 3.54
N ILE A 42 -14.05 9.48 2.88
CA ILE A 42 -15.04 10.18 2.05
C ILE A 42 -15.44 9.33 0.83
N ASP A 43 -14.47 8.74 0.12
CA ASP A 43 -14.71 7.86 -1.02
C ASP A 43 -15.47 6.58 -0.60
N PHE A 44 -15.19 6.02 0.58
CA PHE A 44 -15.92 4.86 1.12
C PHE A 44 -17.39 5.17 1.46
N ILE A 45 -17.68 6.35 2.02
CA ILE A 45 -19.05 6.78 2.35
C ILE A 45 -19.82 7.18 1.08
N GLY A 46 -19.11 7.55 -0.01
CA GLY A 46 -19.72 8.03 -1.25
C GLY A 46 -20.39 9.40 -1.12
N PHE A 47 -20.04 10.16 -0.07
CA PHE A 47 -20.62 11.46 0.22
C PHE A 47 -19.80 12.58 -0.46
N VAL A 48 -20.46 13.61 -0.96
CA VAL A 48 -19.82 14.83 -1.47
C VAL A 48 -19.96 15.93 -0.40
N PRO A 49 -19.04 16.02 0.58
CA PRO A 49 -19.17 16.96 1.69
C PRO A 49 -19.09 18.42 1.24
N THR A 50 -19.99 19.23 1.81
CA THR A 50 -19.87 20.70 1.84
C THR A 50 -18.56 21.11 2.51
N TRP A 51 -18.06 22.31 2.22
CA TRP A 51 -16.80 22.82 2.80
C TRP A 51 -16.76 22.70 4.33
N GLU A 52 -17.87 23.06 4.99
CA GLU A 52 -18.04 22.94 6.44
C GLU A 52 -17.88 21.48 6.91
N ALA A 53 -18.58 20.54 6.26
CA ALA A 53 -18.46 19.11 6.57
C ALA A 53 -17.04 18.56 6.32
N LYS A 54 -16.31 19.08 5.30
CA LYS A 54 -14.89 18.75 5.10
C LYS A 54 -14.05 19.18 6.28
N THR A 55 -14.16 20.44 6.69
CA THR A 55 -13.38 20.99 7.82
C THR A 55 -13.69 20.29 9.14
N PHE A 56 -14.97 19.97 9.40
CA PHE A 56 -15.37 19.23 10.59
C PHE A 56 -14.83 17.80 10.62
N ALA A 57 -14.92 17.06 9.50
CA ALA A 57 -14.40 15.70 9.40
C ALA A 57 -12.86 15.67 9.55
N MET A 58 -12.15 16.59 8.91
CA MET A 58 -10.70 16.78 9.10
C MET A 58 -10.33 17.06 10.55
N PHE A 59 -11.04 17.99 11.21
CA PHE A 59 -10.83 18.30 12.62
C PHE A 59 -11.07 17.08 13.51
N LEU A 60 -12.13 16.31 13.26
CA LEU A 60 -12.45 15.10 14.02
C LEU A 60 -11.38 14.02 13.86
N ILE A 61 -10.87 13.79 12.64
CA ILE A 61 -9.77 12.85 12.37
C ILE A 61 -8.50 13.29 13.13
N CYS A 62 -8.12 14.56 13.02
CA CYS A 62 -6.97 15.11 13.75
C CYS A 62 -7.13 15.02 15.28
N LEU A 63 -8.35 15.24 15.80
CA LEU A 63 -8.67 15.12 17.22
C LEU A 63 -8.54 13.66 17.70
N VAL A 64 -9.10 12.70 16.97
CA VAL A 64 -9.00 11.27 17.30
C VAL A 64 -7.56 10.78 17.24
N LEU A 65 -6.81 11.14 16.19
CA LEU A 65 -5.37 10.83 16.09
C LEU A 65 -4.55 11.50 17.20
N GLY A 66 -4.93 12.72 17.61
CA GLY A 66 -4.36 13.41 18.76
C GLY A 66 -4.56 12.63 20.07
N PHE A 67 -5.80 12.19 20.35
CA PHE A 67 -6.10 11.36 21.51
C PHE A 67 -5.38 10.00 21.47
N LEU A 68 -5.30 9.34 20.32
CA LEU A 68 -4.54 8.10 20.17
C LEU A 68 -3.04 8.31 20.42
N SER A 69 -2.48 9.46 19.99
CA SER A 69 -1.08 9.80 20.25
C SER A 69 -0.77 10.07 21.73
N LEU A 70 -1.78 10.22 22.61
CA LEU A 70 -1.56 10.29 24.05
C LEU A 70 -1.17 8.93 24.66
N ILE A 71 -1.52 7.81 24.00
CA ILE A 71 -1.18 6.46 24.44
C ILE A 71 0.35 6.24 24.39
N SER A 72 1.00 6.80 23.38
CA SER A 72 2.48 6.82 23.20
C SER A 72 3.27 7.42 24.37
N TYR A 73 2.65 8.24 25.23
CA TYR A 73 3.33 8.84 26.38
C TYR A 73 3.35 7.93 27.62
N CYS A 74 2.73 6.75 27.56
CA CYS A 74 2.86 5.72 28.59
C CYS A 74 4.21 4.99 28.43
N PRO A 75 5.04 4.89 29.49
CA PRO A 75 6.39 4.32 29.38
C PRO A 75 6.39 2.85 28.90
N ASP A 76 5.40 2.06 29.29
CA ASP A 76 5.26 0.66 28.85
C ASP A 76 4.78 0.56 27.39
N CYS A 77 4.09 1.58 26.88
CA CYS A 77 3.63 1.62 25.49
C CYS A 77 4.75 1.98 24.49
N TYR A 78 5.87 2.53 24.96
CA TYR A 78 6.99 2.88 24.08
C TYR A 78 7.60 1.64 23.38
N MET A 79 7.68 0.49 24.08
CA MET A 79 8.15 -0.76 23.46
C MET A 79 7.18 -1.27 22.39
N VAL A 80 5.87 -1.13 22.63
CA VAL A 80 4.82 -1.49 21.65
C VAL A 80 4.89 -0.59 20.42
N GLU A 81 5.08 0.73 20.60
CA GLU A 81 5.27 1.67 19.49
C GLU A 81 6.53 1.36 18.67
N LEU A 82 7.64 1.03 19.35
CA LEU A 82 8.89 0.64 18.70
C LEU A 82 8.73 -0.67 17.89
N SER A 83 8.05 -1.69 18.42
CA SER A 83 7.78 -2.93 17.67
C SER A 83 6.85 -2.68 16.49
N LEU A 84 5.82 -1.84 16.67
CA LEU A 84 4.91 -1.43 15.60
C LEU A 84 5.67 -0.73 14.46
N GLU A 85 6.59 0.18 14.77
CA GLU A 85 7.37 0.92 13.76
C GLU A 85 8.45 0.05 13.08
N THR A 86 9.11 -0.85 13.82
CA THR A 86 10.26 -1.61 13.31
C THR A 86 9.92 -2.96 12.69
N ILE A 87 8.85 -3.63 13.14
CA ILE A 87 8.46 -4.97 12.69
C ILE A 87 7.13 -4.93 11.95
N VAL A 88 6.07 -4.43 12.59
CA VAL A 88 4.70 -4.60 12.11
C VAL A 88 4.41 -3.77 10.86
N LEU A 89 4.69 -2.46 10.88
CA LEU A 89 4.43 -1.56 9.75
C LEU A 89 5.27 -1.90 8.50
N PRO A 90 6.58 -2.21 8.59
CA PRO A 90 7.36 -2.63 7.42
C PRO A 90 6.82 -3.91 6.78
N ASN A 91 6.56 -4.95 7.58
CA ASN A 91 6.03 -6.23 7.10
C ASN A 91 4.68 -6.04 6.37
N ILE A 92 3.75 -5.34 6.99
CA ILE A 92 2.42 -5.07 6.43
C ILE A 92 2.54 -4.25 5.14
N THR A 93 3.39 -3.24 5.11
CA THR A 93 3.60 -2.39 3.92
C THR A 93 4.16 -3.19 2.75
N LEU A 94 5.12 -4.09 3.00
CA LEU A 94 5.66 -5.00 1.99
C LEU A 94 4.57 -5.96 1.46
N ILE A 95 3.75 -6.53 2.35
CA ILE A 95 2.65 -7.44 1.98
C ILE A 95 1.58 -6.72 1.15
N ILE A 96 1.18 -5.50 1.55
CA ILE A 96 0.19 -4.70 0.81
C ILE A 96 0.74 -4.29 -0.56
N MET A 97 1.96 -3.74 -0.64
CA MET A 97 2.57 -3.36 -1.92
C MET A 97 2.72 -4.54 -2.88
N LEU A 98 3.09 -5.73 -2.37
CA LEU A 98 3.14 -6.94 -3.19
C LEU A 98 1.74 -7.37 -3.67
N GLY A 99 0.75 -7.31 -2.79
CA GLY A 99 -0.65 -7.60 -3.12
C GLY A 99 -1.18 -6.66 -4.22
N GLU A 100 -0.99 -5.36 -4.08
CA GLU A 100 -1.34 -4.35 -5.09
C GLU A 100 -0.62 -4.60 -6.42
N LEU A 101 0.68 -4.87 -6.38
CA LEU A 101 1.48 -5.14 -7.57
C LEU A 101 1.03 -6.42 -8.30
N LEU A 102 0.68 -7.48 -7.56
CA LEU A 102 0.11 -8.70 -8.12
C LEU A 102 -1.29 -8.47 -8.72
N VAL A 103 -2.14 -7.65 -8.09
CA VAL A 103 -3.44 -7.27 -8.65
C VAL A 103 -3.27 -6.46 -9.93
N ILE A 104 -2.40 -5.44 -9.94
CA ILE A 104 -2.16 -4.58 -11.11
C ILE A 104 -1.51 -5.38 -12.26
N CYS A 105 -0.48 -6.17 -11.97
CA CYS A 105 0.28 -6.85 -13.00
C CYS A 105 -0.39 -8.12 -13.52
N GLY A 106 -1.04 -8.89 -12.63
CA GLY A 106 -1.65 -10.18 -12.92
C GLY A 106 -3.14 -10.12 -13.25
N LEU A 107 -3.97 -9.52 -12.38
CA LEU A 107 -5.43 -9.53 -12.54
C LEU A 107 -5.94 -8.41 -13.46
N TYR A 108 -5.43 -7.20 -13.29
CA TYR A 108 -5.84 -6.03 -14.06
C TYR A 108 -5.17 -5.97 -15.45
N GLY A 109 -3.91 -6.41 -15.52
CA GLY A 109 -3.10 -6.43 -16.72
C GLY A 109 -2.31 -5.13 -16.92
N THR A 110 -0.99 -5.23 -16.85
CA THR A 110 -0.07 -4.09 -17.08
C THR A 110 -0.30 -3.34 -18.39
N GLU A 111 -0.66 -4.00 -19.49
CA GLU A 111 -0.92 -3.34 -20.78
C GLU A 111 -2.13 -2.41 -20.72
N ARG A 112 -3.20 -2.84 -20.05
CA ARG A 112 -4.38 -2.01 -19.76
C ARG A 112 -4.01 -0.83 -18.87
N PHE A 113 -3.17 -1.06 -17.85
CA PHE A 113 -2.68 -0.01 -16.95
C PHE A 113 -1.90 1.06 -17.71
N PHE A 114 -0.88 0.68 -18.50
CA PHE A 114 -0.09 1.63 -19.28
C PHE A 114 -0.91 2.37 -20.33
N ASN A 115 -1.88 1.72 -20.97
CA ASN A 115 -2.81 2.40 -21.88
C ASN A 115 -3.64 3.47 -21.16
N ASN A 116 -4.21 3.15 -19.99
CA ASN A 116 -5.00 4.11 -19.23
C ASN A 116 -4.14 5.27 -18.68
N VAL A 117 -2.95 4.99 -18.13
CA VAL A 117 -1.98 6.03 -17.75
C VAL A 117 -1.60 6.92 -18.94
N SER A 118 -1.34 6.34 -20.12
CA SER A 118 -1.06 7.10 -21.35
C SER A 118 -2.23 7.99 -21.76
N THR A 119 -3.48 7.49 -21.69
CA THR A 119 -4.67 8.32 -21.97
C THR A 119 -4.82 9.50 -21.00
N MET A 120 -4.45 9.32 -19.73
CA MET A 120 -4.52 10.35 -18.69
C MET A 120 -3.42 11.40 -18.83
N ILE A 121 -2.18 11.00 -19.09
CA ILE A 121 -1.03 11.92 -19.21
C ILE A 121 -1.14 12.75 -20.50
N VAL A 122 -1.42 12.11 -21.63
CA VAL A 122 -1.32 12.76 -22.94
C VAL A 122 -2.65 13.39 -23.36
N GLY A 123 -3.78 12.96 -22.77
CA GLY A 123 -5.14 13.37 -23.17
C GLY A 123 -5.55 12.96 -24.59
N LYS A 124 -4.63 12.32 -25.34
CA LYS A 124 -4.67 12.10 -26.79
C LYS A 124 -4.52 10.62 -27.15
N ALA A 125 -5.52 9.80 -26.85
CA ALA A 125 -5.66 8.53 -27.61
C ALA A 125 -6.41 8.73 -28.94
N ALA A 126 -7.06 9.88 -29.15
CA ALA A 126 -7.69 10.22 -30.43
C ALA A 126 -6.70 10.50 -31.57
N THR A 127 -5.38 10.52 -31.29
CA THR A 127 -4.32 10.75 -32.28
C THR A 127 -3.31 9.59 -32.35
N PHE A 128 -3.77 8.36 -32.15
CA PHE A 128 -2.99 7.12 -32.41
C PHE A 128 -2.53 6.95 -33.89
N GLN A 129 -2.90 7.87 -34.80
CA GLN A 129 -2.33 7.98 -36.15
C GLN A 129 -1.09 8.88 -36.25
N ILE A 130 -0.76 9.66 -35.22
CA ILE A 130 0.53 10.35 -35.15
C ILE A 130 1.58 9.29 -34.79
N GLN A 131 2.58 9.13 -35.66
CA GLN A 131 3.66 8.16 -35.47
C GLN A 131 4.30 8.32 -34.08
N MET A 132 4.04 7.38 -33.17
CA MET A 132 4.78 7.31 -31.91
C MET A 132 6.27 7.23 -32.22
N SER A 133 7.05 8.14 -31.64
CA SER A 133 8.48 8.17 -31.89
C SER A 133 9.12 6.87 -31.38
N ALA A 134 10.29 6.51 -31.92
CA ALA A 134 11.03 5.35 -31.44
C ALA A 134 11.34 5.46 -29.92
N ILE A 135 11.46 6.70 -29.42
CA ILE A 135 11.71 7.02 -28.00
C ILE A 135 10.47 6.67 -27.15
N ASP A 136 9.26 7.06 -27.57
CA ASP A 136 8.02 6.78 -26.82
C ASP A 136 7.78 5.27 -26.67
N LYS A 137 8.07 4.51 -27.73
CA LYS A 137 7.99 3.04 -27.74
C LYS A 137 9.03 2.42 -26.81
N PHE A 138 10.26 2.94 -26.81
CA PHE A 138 11.31 2.49 -25.91
C PHE A 138 10.97 2.77 -24.44
N ILE A 139 10.50 3.98 -24.11
CA ILE A 139 10.06 4.35 -22.76
C ILE A 139 8.93 3.43 -22.29
N SER A 140 7.93 3.19 -23.14
CA SER A 140 6.80 2.29 -22.83
C SER A 140 7.26 0.85 -22.59
N PHE A 141 8.20 0.35 -23.39
CA PHE A 141 8.79 -0.99 -23.20
C PHE A 141 9.59 -1.09 -21.90
N VAL A 142 10.45 -0.11 -21.61
CA VAL A 142 11.24 -0.07 -20.36
C VAL A 142 10.32 0.03 -19.14
N ALA A 143 9.28 0.87 -19.18
CA ALA A 143 8.30 0.96 -18.11
C ALA A 143 7.53 -0.36 -17.91
N MET A 144 7.13 -1.02 -19.00
CA MET A 144 6.47 -2.33 -18.91
C MET A 144 7.39 -3.40 -18.33
N LEU A 145 8.67 -3.45 -18.72
CA LEU A 145 9.68 -4.36 -18.16
C LEU A 145 9.91 -4.08 -16.66
N LEU A 146 10.00 -2.80 -16.28
CA LEU A 146 10.19 -2.36 -14.91
C LEU A 146 9.04 -2.86 -14.01
N TRP A 147 7.80 -2.71 -14.46
CA TRP A 147 6.60 -3.11 -13.71
C TRP A 147 6.30 -4.62 -13.76
N LYS A 148 6.46 -5.29 -14.92
CA LYS A 148 6.21 -6.74 -15.04
C LYS A 148 7.27 -7.59 -14.32
N ALA A 149 8.53 -7.13 -14.25
CA ALA A 149 9.65 -7.95 -13.79
C ALA A 149 10.54 -7.29 -12.73
N VAL A 150 11.07 -6.08 -12.99
CA VAL A 150 12.12 -5.52 -12.12
C VAL A 150 11.60 -5.16 -10.73
N ILE A 151 10.47 -4.47 -10.62
CA ILE A 151 9.88 -4.08 -9.33
C ILE A 151 9.40 -5.31 -8.54
N PRO A 152 8.64 -6.28 -9.11
CA PRO A 152 8.28 -7.50 -8.39
C PRO A 152 9.50 -8.28 -7.86
N VAL A 153 10.54 -8.44 -8.68
CA VAL A 153 11.77 -9.15 -8.28
C VAL A 153 12.56 -8.35 -7.24
N ALA A 154 12.62 -7.02 -7.34
CA ALA A 154 13.29 -6.17 -6.37
C ALA A 154 12.57 -6.17 -5.01
N ILE A 155 11.23 -6.15 -4.99
CA ILE A 155 10.44 -6.28 -3.75
C ILE A 155 10.61 -7.68 -3.17
N LEU A 156 10.54 -8.73 -3.99
CA LEU A 156 10.78 -10.11 -3.54
C LEU A 156 12.19 -10.25 -2.93
N PHE A 157 13.22 -9.68 -3.57
CA PHE A 157 14.58 -9.68 -3.06
C PHE A 157 14.72 -8.83 -1.79
N ALA A 158 14.02 -7.70 -1.67
CA ALA A 158 14.01 -6.89 -0.46
C ALA A 158 13.35 -7.63 0.72
N VAL A 159 12.26 -8.36 0.48
CA VAL A 159 11.65 -9.23 1.50
C VAL A 159 12.60 -10.35 1.90
N ILE A 160 13.23 -11.04 0.93
CA ILE A 160 14.23 -12.08 1.21
C ILE A 160 15.41 -11.50 2.02
N ALA A 161 15.99 -10.38 1.58
CA ALA A 161 17.11 -9.74 2.27
C ALA A 161 16.76 -9.23 3.68
N TYR A 162 15.52 -8.78 3.88
CA TYR A 162 15.00 -8.44 5.21
C TYR A 162 14.92 -9.68 6.10
N LEU A 163 14.36 -10.79 5.62
CA LEU A 163 14.21 -12.05 6.36
C LEU A 163 15.55 -12.75 6.67
N TYR A 164 16.56 -12.59 5.81
CA TYR A 164 17.91 -13.12 6.03
C TYR A 164 18.84 -12.13 6.73
N SER A 165 18.34 -10.98 7.19
CA SER A 165 19.15 -9.99 7.90
C SER A 165 19.50 -10.50 9.30
N PRO A 166 20.79 -10.57 9.70
CA PRO A 166 21.15 -10.99 11.05
C PRO A 166 20.76 -9.99 12.15
N ALA A 167 20.27 -8.80 11.77
CA ALA A 167 19.71 -7.82 12.71
C ALA A 167 18.23 -8.12 13.06
N THR A 168 17.54 -8.91 12.24
CA THR A 168 16.19 -9.41 12.52
C THR A 168 16.33 -10.87 12.97
N ASN A 169 15.96 -11.19 14.22
CA ASN A 169 15.92 -12.58 14.71
C ASN A 169 14.81 -13.35 14.00
N VAL A 170 15.10 -13.81 12.79
CA VAL A 170 14.20 -14.50 11.86
C VAL A 170 14.85 -15.84 11.54
N GLU A 171 14.24 -16.92 12.03
CA GLU A 171 14.76 -18.27 11.88
C GLU A 171 14.32 -18.93 10.56
N ASN A 172 14.90 -20.10 10.25
CA ASN A 172 14.59 -20.84 9.02
C ASN A 172 13.10 -21.19 8.86
N TYR A 173 12.32 -21.30 9.94
CA TYR A 173 10.87 -21.52 9.89
C TYR A 173 10.09 -20.29 9.38
N ASP A 174 10.60 -19.09 9.68
CA ASP A 174 9.98 -17.81 9.34
C ASP A 174 10.14 -17.47 7.86
N ILE A 175 11.30 -17.85 7.30
CA ILE A 175 11.59 -17.83 5.88
C ILE A 175 10.61 -18.73 5.11
N ILE A 176 10.33 -19.95 5.61
CA ILE A 176 9.35 -20.86 4.99
C ILE A 176 7.96 -20.24 5.00
N ALA A 177 7.53 -19.68 6.13
CA ALA A 177 6.25 -19.00 6.25
C ALA A 177 6.11 -17.80 5.30
N HIS A 178 7.14 -16.95 5.18
CA HIS A 178 7.13 -15.85 4.22
C HIS A 178 7.16 -16.33 2.77
N ILE A 179 7.90 -17.39 2.43
CA ILE A 179 7.88 -17.98 1.07
C ILE A 179 6.46 -18.45 0.69
N VAL A 180 5.70 -19.00 1.63
CA VAL A 180 4.29 -19.38 1.40
C VAL A 180 3.37 -18.15 1.26
N LEU A 181 3.70 -17.04 1.92
CA LEU A 181 3.01 -15.74 1.80
C LEU A 181 3.29 -15.06 0.43
N LEU A 182 4.50 -15.24 -0.11
CA LEU A 182 4.98 -14.64 -1.36
C LEU A 182 4.52 -15.37 -2.64
N LEU A 183 3.88 -16.54 -2.53
CA LEU A 183 3.39 -17.32 -3.68
C LEU A 183 2.12 -16.68 -4.31
N PRO A 184 2.03 -16.57 -5.65
CA PRO A 184 1.02 -15.73 -6.28
C PRO A 184 -0.35 -16.41 -6.40
N ILE A 185 -1.32 -15.92 -5.61
CA ILE A 185 -2.77 -15.80 -5.88
C ILE A 185 -3.77 -16.90 -5.43
N PRO A 186 -3.57 -18.24 -5.49
CA PRO A 186 -4.62 -19.20 -5.12
C PRO A 186 -4.83 -19.35 -3.59
N ILE A 187 -4.43 -18.36 -2.80
CA ILE A 187 -4.16 -18.50 -1.37
C ILE A 187 -4.77 -17.35 -0.53
N CYS A 188 -6.09 -17.33 -0.37
CA CYS A 188 -6.68 -16.69 0.83
C CYS A 188 -6.64 -17.62 2.06
N ALA A 189 -6.34 -18.92 1.87
CA ALA A 189 -6.38 -19.95 2.92
C ALA A 189 -5.01 -20.21 3.58
N LEU A 190 -3.94 -20.49 2.80
CA LEU A 190 -2.59 -20.64 3.37
C LEU A 190 -1.96 -19.29 3.77
N TYR A 191 -2.51 -18.14 3.36
CA TYR A 191 -2.10 -16.81 3.85
C TYR A 191 -2.31 -16.72 5.36
N LYS A 192 -3.50 -17.15 5.82
CA LYS A 192 -3.79 -17.33 7.23
C LYS A 192 -2.86 -18.37 7.87
N PHE A 193 -2.63 -19.51 7.22
CA PHE A 193 -1.79 -20.57 7.79
C PHE A 193 -0.33 -20.15 7.96
N ALA A 194 0.26 -19.50 6.96
CA ALA A 194 1.66 -19.11 6.90
C ALA A 194 1.98 -17.93 7.81
N VAL A 195 1.16 -16.87 7.77
CA VAL A 195 1.26 -15.76 8.74
C VAL A 195 1.13 -16.29 10.17
N ILE A 196 0.22 -17.23 10.43
CA ILE A 196 0.10 -17.88 11.75
C ILE A 196 1.34 -18.72 12.07
N THR A 197 1.91 -19.54 11.17
CA THR A 197 3.13 -20.31 11.52
C THR A 197 4.37 -19.44 11.71
N TYR A 198 4.47 -18.27 11.06
CA TYR A 198 5.49 -17.27 11.38
C TYR A 198 5.28 -16.69 12.78
N LEU A 199 4.09 -16.14 13.03
CA LEU A 199 3.76 -15.42 14.26
C LEU A 199 3.69 -16.32 15.51
N TYR A 200 3.47 -17.63 15.35
CA TYR A 200 3.48 -18.62 16.43
C TYR A 200 4.79 -19.43 16.48
N SER A 201 5.83 -19.04 15.74
CA SER A 201 7.15 -19.65 15.87
C SER A 201 7.69 -19.36 17.29
N PRO A 202 8.08 -20.38 18.09
CA PRO A 202 8.51 -20.19 19.48
C PRO A 202 9.86 -19.48 19.62
N THR A 203 10.48 -19.09 18.51
CA THR A 203 11.82 -18.51 18.41
C THR A 203 11.85 -17.09 17.83
N THR A 204 10.72 -16.60 17.30
CA THR A 204 10.60 -15.18 16.93
C THR A 204 10.40 -14.31 18.17
N ASN A 205 11.10 -13.18 18.26
CA ASN A 205 10.86 -12.13 19.25
C ASN A 205 9.57 -11.31 18.94
N VAL A 206 8.53 -11.96 18.44
CA VAL A 206 7.25 -11.32 18.09
C VAL A 206 6.29 -11.49 19.26
N GLU A 207 5.89 -10.39 19.88
CA GLU A 207 4.99 -10.44 21.02
C GLU A 207 3.53 -10.60 20.59
N ASN A 208 2.67 -11.09 21.48
CA ASN A 208 1.25 -11.34 21.18
C ASN A 208 0.51 -10.09 20.65
N TYR A 209 0.93 -8.88 21.04
CA TYR A 209 0.36 -7.64 20.52
C TYR A 209 0.71 -7.40 19.05
N ASP A 210 1.90 -7.80 18.60
CA ASP A 210 2.32 -7.70 17.20
C ASP A 210 1.53 -8.68 16.33
N ILE A 211 1.28 -9.89 16.85
CA ILE A 211 0.41 -10.88 16.19
C ILE A 211 -0.99 -10.29 15.97
N ILE A 212 -1.57 -9.68 17.01
CA ILE A 212 -2.88 -9.04 16.95
C ILE A 212 -2.86 -7.87 15.96
N ALA A 213 -1.82 -7.03 15.96
CA ALA A 213 -1.70 -5.89 15.04
C ALA A 213 -1.61 -6.34 13.57
N HIS A 214 -0.79 -7.35 13.25
CA HIS A 214 -0.74 -7.95 11.91
C HIS A 214 -2.11 -8.48 11.49
N ILE A 215 -2.81 -9.21 12.37
CA ILE A 215 -4.15 -9.72 12.06
C ILE A 215 -5.13 -8.55 11.82
N VAL A 216 -5.22 -7.58 12.72
CA VAL A 216 -6.18 -6.46 12.61
C VAL A 216 -6.00 -5.66 11.32
N LEU A 217 -4.75 -5.45 10.88
CA LEU A 217 -4.42 -4.65 9.70
C LEU A 217 -4.54 -5.44 8.38
N LEU A 218 -4.23 -6.74 8.38
CA LEU A 218 -4.23 -7.56 7.16
C LEU A 218 -5.55 -8.31 6.91
N LEU A 219 -6.30 -8.67 7.97
CA LEU A 219 -7.57 -9.42 7.89
C LEU A 219 -8.70 -8.73 7.10
N PRO A 220 -8.82 -7.39 7.01
CA PRO A 220 -9.85 -6.74 6.18
C PRO A 220 -9.80 -7.18 4.71
N ILE A 221 -8.61 -7.41 4.15
CA ILE A 221 -8.42 -7.79 2.74
C ILE A 221 -9.11 -9.14 2.42
N PRO A 222 -8.80 -10.27 3.08
CA PRO A 222 -9.47 -11.55 2.83
C PRO A 222 -10.94 -11.52 3.28
N ILE A 223 -11.33 -10.76 4.30
CA ILE A 223 -12.75 -10.61 4.67
C ILE A 223 -13.53 -9.96 3.53
N CYS A 224 -13.05 -8.85 2.96
CA CYS A 224 -13.70 -8.18 1.83
C CYS A 224 -13.75 -9.08 0.58
N ALA A 225 -12.70 -9.85 0.31
CA ALA A 225 -12.68 -10.80 -0.80
C ALA A 225 -13.71 -11.93 -0.61
N LEU A 226 -13.76 -12.55 0.58
CA LEU A 226 -14.74 -13.59 0.91
C LEU A 226 -16.17 -13.05 0.90
N TYR A 227 -16.41 -11.86 1.46
CA TYR A 227 -17.71 -11.19 1.44
C TYR A 227 -18.21 -11.00 0.00
N LYS A 228 -17.38 -10.46 -0.90
CA LYS A 228 -17.77 -10.30 -2.31
C LYS A 228 -18.01 -11.64 -3.01
N ALA A 229 -17.17 -12.65 -2.77
CA ALA A 229 -17.35 -13.98 -3.36
C ALA A 229 -18.66 -14.64 -2.92
N VAL A 230 -18.98 -14.58 -1.61
CA VAL A 230 -20.24 -15.08 -1.05
C VAL A 230 -21.43 -14.28 -1.58
N TYR A 231 -21.33 -12.96 -1.66
CA TYR A 231 -22.38 -12.10 -2.23
C TYR A 231 -22.71 -12.51 -3.67
N PHE A 232 -21.69 -12.67 -4.53
CA PHE A 232 -21.88 -13.09 -5.92
C PHE A 232 -22.50 -14.50 -6.02
N TYR A 233 -22.04 -15.44 -5.18
CA TYR A 233 -22.59 -16.79 -5.12
C TYR A 233 -24.08 -16.79 -4.73
N LEU A 234 -24.45 -16.08 -3.66
CA LEU A 234 -25.84 -15.98 -3.19
C LEU A 234 -26.78 -15.34 -4.24
N HIS A 235 -26.31 -14.32 -4.95
CA HIS A 235 -27.07 -13.63 -6.00
C HIS A 235 -26.97 -14.33 -7.37
N LYS A 236 -26.36 -15.52 -7.45
CA LYS A 236 -26.15 -16.30 -8.69
C LYS A 236 -25.45 -15.51 -9.81
N MET A 237 -24.61 -14.55 -9.43
CA MET A 237 -23.82 -13.75 -10.36
C MET A 237 -22.57 -14.51 -10.79
N ASN A 238 -22.12 -14.30 -12.03
CA ASN A 238 -20.91 -14.94 -12.53
C ASN A 238 -19.67 -14.44 -11.74
N LEU A 239 -18.96 -15.34 -11.06
CA LEU A 239 -17.76 -15.02 -10.28
C LEU A 239 -16.64 -14.40 -11.13
N TRP A 240 -16.59 -14.65 -12.44
CA TRP A 240 -15.65 -13.97 -13.35
C TRP A 240 -15.78 -12.44 -13.33
N ARG A 241 -16.96 -11.91 -13.01
CA ARG A 241 -17.19 -10.46 -12.87
C ARG A 241 -16.56 -9.86 -11.60
N LEU A 242 -16.10 -10.68 -10.65
CA LEU A 242 -15.24 -10.21 -9.55
C LEU A 242 -13.86 -9.75 -10.05
N PHE A 243 -13.36 -10.40 -11.11
CA PHE A 243 -12.07 -10.11 -11.75
C PHE A 243 -12.22 -9.21 -12.98
N ALA A 244 -13.45 -8.85 -13.36
CA ALA A 244 -13.68 -7.85 -14.38
C ALA A 244 -13.29 -6.47 -13.83
N PRO A 245 -12.27 -5.79 -14.39
CA PRO A 245 -11.84 -4.50 -13.91
C PRO A 245 -12.92 -3.44 -14.14
N ASP A 246 -13.15 -2.62 -13.12
CA ASP A 246 -14.13 -1.54 -13.14
C ASP A 246 -13.56 -0.29 -13.85
N SER A 247 -14.20 0.16 -14.94
CA SER A 247 -13.78 1.35 -15.68
C SER A 247 -14.02 2.66 -14.92
N GLU A 248 -14.83 2.66 -13.87
CA GLU A 248 -15.00 3.82 -12.98
C GLU A 248 -13.90 3.92 -11.92
N LEU A 249 -13.38 2.78 -11.44
CA LEU A 249 -12.33 2.73 -10.42
C LEU A 249 -10.93 2.90 -11.01
N TRP A 250 -10.67 2.31 -12.18
CA TRP A 250 -9.34 2.25 -12.80
C TRP A 250 -9.22 3.04 -14.12
N GLY A 251 -10.31 3.60 -14.62
CA GLY A 251 -10.33 4.40 -15.85
C GLY A 251 -10.16 5.90 -15.58
N PRO A 252 -10.01 6.71 -16.64
CA PRO A 252 -9.92 8.16 -16.50
C PRO A 252 -11.15 8.77 -15.81
N ARG A 253 -10.98 9.65 -14.81
CA ARG A 253 -12.14 10.21 -14.07
C ARG A 253 -13.13 10.98 -14.97
N ALA A 254 -12.65 11.66 -16.02
CA ALA A 254 -13.50 12.39 -16.97
C ALA A 254 -14.19 11.45 -17.98
N SER A 255 -15.51 11.59 -18.14
CA SER A 255 -16.34 10.74 -19.01
C SER A 255 -15.88 10.67 -20.46
N ALA A 256 -15.41 11.79 -21.03
CA ALA A 256 -14.85 11.84 -22.39
C ALA A 256 -13.60 10.96 -22.55
N HIS A 257 -12.76 10.86 -21.51
CA HIS A 257 -11.59 9.98 -21.52
C HIS A 257 -11.95 8.51 -21.19
N ARG A 258 -13.04 8.23 -20.44
CA ARG A 258 -13.54 6.85 -20.26
C ARG A 258 -14.01 6.23 -21.57
N ALA A 259 -14.89 6.92 -22.31
CA ALA A 259 -15.39 6.42 -23.59
C ALA A 259 -14.26 6.17 -24.61
N LEU A 260 -13.18 6.95 -24.51
CA LEU A 260 -11.95 6.78 -25.27
C LEU A 260 -11.15 5.55 -24.82
N ALA A 261 -10.96 5.35 -23.50
CA ALA A 261 -10.29 4.19 -22.92
C ALA A 261 -11.04 2.88 -23.24
N GLU A 262 -12.35 2.82 -23.01
CA GLU A 262 -13.20 1.65 -23.33
C GLU A 262 -13.21 1.31 -24.83
N ARG A 263 -12.99 2.29 -25.71
CA ARG A 263 -12.84 2.05 -27.14
C ARG A 263 -11.48 1.42 -27.46
N ASN A 264 -10.41 1.87 -26.80
CA ASN A 264 -9.06 1.30 -26.98
C ASN A 264 -8.96 -0.12 -26.40
N GLU A 265 -9.60 -0.39 -25.26
CA GLU A 265 -9.66 -1.71 -24.65
C GLU A 265 -10.38 -2.76 -25.52
N LYS A 266 -11.26 -2.33 -26.45
CA LYS A 266 -11.93 -3.20 -27.44
C LYS A 266 -11.13 -3.40 -28.73
N LEU A 267 -9.96 -2.77 -28.85
CA LEU A 267 -9.06 -2.86 -30.01
C LEU A 267 -7.78 -3.66 -29.71
N LEU A 268 -7.68 -4.22 -28.49
CA LEU A 268 -6.64 -5.12 -28.00
C LEU A 268 -7.19 -6.55 -27.96
#